data_AF-I0GRJ7-F1
#
_entry.id   AF-I0GRJ7-F1
#
_cell.length_a   1.000
_cell.length_b   1.000
_cell.length_c   1.000
_cell.angle_alpha   90.00
_cell.angle_beta   90.00
_cell.angle_gamma   90.00
#
_symmetry.space_group_name_H-M   'P 1'
#
loop_
_entity.id
_entity.type
_entity.pdbx_description
1 polymer ?
#
loop_
_entity_poly.entity_id
_entity_poly.type
_entity_poly.pdbx_seq_one_letter_code
_entity_poly.pdbx_strand_id
1 'polypeptide(L)' 'MIKKIALATLTAVCLSMATPALASDYLANPRSMKFHYASCRTIKHPENFIPYSSRDEAITDGYVSCGVCKP' A
#
# COMPACT_ATOMS: atom_id res chain seq x y z
N MET A 1 -0.86 -10.28 56.55
CA MET A 1 -1.21 -11.19 55.44
C MET A 1 -2.04 -10.42 54.42
N ILE A 2 -1.36 -9.81 53.45
CA ILE A 2 -1.96 -8.98 52.38
C ILE A 2 -2.48 -9.94 51.32
N LYS A 3 -3.79 -10.07 51.21
CA LYS A 3 -4.46 -11.00 50.31
C LYS A 3 -5.32 -10.18 49.36
N LYS A 4 -4.83 -10.04 48.11
CA LYS A 4 -5.58 -10.28 46.86
C LYS A 4 -6.79 -9.32 46.65
N ILE A 5 -6.92 -8.52 45.58
CA ILE A 5 -6.75 -8.82 44.16
C ILE A 5 -6.60 -7.48 43.40
N ALA A 6 -5.79 -7.57 42.36
CA ALA A 6 -5.39 -6.54 41.42
C ALA A 6 -6.55 -5.76 40.77
N LEU A 7 -6.30 -4.46 40.67
CA LEU A 7 -6.97 -3.48 39.82
C LEU A 7 -6.71 -3.85 38.35
N ALA A 8 -7.70 -4.40 37.66
CA ALA A 8 -7.59 -4.69 36.23
C ALA A 8 -7.98 -3.44 35.43
N THR A 9 -7.00 -2.59 35.14
CA THR A 9 -7.13 -1.47 34.20
C THR A 9 -7.12 -2.00 32.77
N LEU A 10 -8.28 -2.01 32.10
CA LEU A 10 -8.37 -2.16 30.64
C LEU A 10 -7.91 -0.85 29.99
N THR A 11 -6.64 -0.74 29.65
CA THR A 11 -6.14 0.26 28.71
C THR A 11 -6.12 -0.36 27.32
N ALA A 12 -7.21 -0.16 26.56
CA ALA A 12 -7.22 -0.39 25.12
C ALA A 12 -6.37 0.70 24.45
N VAL A 13 -5.11 0.38 24.15
CA VAL A 13 -4.25 1.23 23.34
C VAL A 13 -4.64 1.03 21.88
N CYS A 14 -5.40 1.98 21.34
CA CYS A 14 -5.56 2.13 19.89
C CYS A 14 -4.21 2.58 19.32
N LEU A 15 -3.40 1.62 18.87
CA LEU A 15 -2.14 1.91 18.19
C LEU A 15 -2.46 2.32 16.75
N SER A 16 -2.72 3.62 16.56
CA SER A 16 -2.78 4.24 15.24
C SER A 16 -1.38 4.22 14.63
N MET A 17 -1.02 3.12 13.97
CA MET A 17 0.21 3.05 13.18
C MET A 17 0.04 3.99 11.98
N ALA A 18 0.52 5.23 12.12
CA ALA A 18 0.77 6.10 10.99
C ALA A 18 1.87 5.45 10.16
N THR A 19 1.48 4.67 9.15
CA THR A 19 2.40 4.08 8.20
C THR A 19 3.00 5.26 7.42
N PRO A 20 4.34 5.43 7.39
CA PRO A 20 4.93 6.39 6.48
C PRO A 20 4.44 6.02 5.08
N ALA A 21 3.90 7.00 4.36
CA ALA A 21 3.57 6.85 2.95
C ALA A 21 4.89 6.64 2.19
N LEU A 22 5.38 5.41 2.20
CA LEU A 22 6.47 4.98 1.34
C LEU A 22 6.00 5.26 -0.09
N ALA A 23 6.90 5.82 -0.90
CA ALA A 23 6.65 5.96 -2.32
C ALA A 23 6.24 4.57 -2.84
N SER A 24 5.00 4.45 -3.32
CA SER A 24 4.47 3.19 -3.80
C SER A 24 5.33 2.69 -4.96
N ASP A 25 5.75 1.42 -4.87
CA ASP A 25 6.58 0.81 -5.90
C ASP A 25 5.83 0.64 -7.22
N TYR A 26 4.49 0.57 -7.17
CA TYR A 26 3.63 0.28 -8.31
C TYR A 26 2.67 1.42 -8.62
N LEU A 27 2.75 1.94 -9.84
CA LEU A 27 1.83 2.95 -10.36
C LEU A 27 0.93 2.35 -11.43
N ALA A 28 -0.39 2.42 -11.22
CA ALA A 28 -1.41 1.94 -12.15
C ALA A 28 -2.02 3.08 -12.97
N ASN A 29 -2.06 2.92 -14.29
CA ASN A 29 -2.69 3.88 -15.19
C ASN A 29 -4.16 3.51 -15.42
N PRO A 30 -5.13 4.26 -14.88
CA PRO A 30 -6.55 3.93 -15.00
C PRO A 30 -7.08 4.00 -16.44
N ARG A 31 -6.35 4.65 -17.36
CA ARG A 31 -6.76 4.73 -18.78
C ARG A 31 -6.34 3.52 -19.59
N SER A 32 -5.17 2.94 -19.30
CA SER A 32 -4.65 1.79 -20.05
C SER A 32 -4.85 0.45 -19.35
N MET A 33 -5.33 0.46 -18.11
CA MET A 33 -5.46 -0.70 -17.23
C MET A 33 -4.13 -1.45 -17.06
N LYS A 34 -3.01 -0.71 -17.08
CA LYS A 34 -1.67 -1.28 -16.85
C LYS A 34 -1.03 -0.69 -15.61
N PHE A 35 -0.35 -1.53 -14.84
CA PHE A 35 0.50 -1.09 -13.73
C PHE A 35 1.98 -1.25 -14.07
N HIS A 36 2.80 -0.42 -13.41
CA HIS A 36 4.20 -0.18 -13.72
C HIS A 36 4.99 -0.08 -12.42
N TYR A 37 6.29 -0.40 -12.41
CA TYR A 37 7.17 0.17 -11.39
C TYR A 37 7.19 1.71 -11.50
N ALA A 38 7.29 2.43 -10.38
CA ALA A 38 7.39 3.88 -10.35
C ALA A 38 8.57 4.43 -11.18
N SER A 39 9.63 3.64 -11.35
CA SER A 39 10.81 3.94 -12.17
C SER A 39 10.65 3.64 -13.67
N CYS A 40 9.47 3.19 -14.13
CA CYS A 40 9.27 2.80 -15.51
C CYS A 40 9.41 4.00 -16.46
N ARG A 41 10.36 3.90 -17.41
CA ARG A 41 10.64 4.93 -18.42
C ARG A 41 9.44 5.37 -19.28
N THR A 42 8.36 4.59 -19.31
CA THR A 42 7.16 4.93 -20.09
C THR A 42 6.23 5.89 -19.34
N ILE A 43 6.44 6.09 -18.05
CA ILE A 43 5.65 7.02 -17.23
C ILE A 43 6.13 8.43 -17.53
N LYS A 44 5.23 9.26 -18.07
CA LYS A 44 5.47 10.69 -18.32
C LYS A 44 4.80 11.60 -17.28
N HIS A 45 3.68 11.12 -16.74
CA HIS A 45 2.80 11.87 -15.85
C HIS A 45 2.40 10.95 -14.67
N PRO A 46 3.32 10.67 -13.73
CA PRO A 46 3.06 9.80 -12.59
C PRO A 46 1.89 10.27 -11.72
N GLU A 47 1.60 11.58 -11.70
CA GLU A 47 0.49 12.19 -10.97
C GLU A 47 -0.90 11.71 -11.41
N ASN A 48 -1.01 11.16 -12.63
CA ASN A 48 -2.27 10.62 -13.16
C ASN A 48 -2.45 9.12 -12.86
N PHE A 49 -1.55 8.52 -12.08
CA PHE A 49 -1.56 7.10 -11.77
C PHE A 49 -2.03 6.87 -10.34
N ILE A 50 -2.59 5.68 -10.10
CA ILE A 50 -3.02 5.23 -8.79
C ILE A 50 -1.85 4.44 -8.17
N PRO A 51 -1.37 4.84 -6.98
CA PRO A 51 -0.33 4.09 -6.28
C PRO A 51 -0.89 2.80 -5.67
N TYR A 52 -0.14 1.71 -5.79
CA TYR A 52 -0.41 0.42 -5.17
C TYR A 52 0.73 -0.03 -4.27
N SER A 53 0.38 -0.58 -3.12
CA SER A 53 1.38 -1.07 -2.15
C SER A 53 1.95 -2.43 -2.54
N SER A 54 1.21 -3.19 -3.36
CA SER A 54 1.63 -4.51 -3.83
C SER A 54 1.15 -4.80 -5.25
N ARG A 55 1.85 -5.74 -5.89
CA ARG A 55 1.51 -6.28 -7.21
C ARG A 55 0.13 -6.95 -7.22
N ASP A 56 -0.15 -7.73 -6.19
CA ASP A 56 -1.38 -8.53 -6.11
C ASP A 56 -2.62 -7.67 -5.94
N GLU A 57 -2.51 -6.54 -5.23
CA GLU A 57 -3.57 -5.53 -5.09
C GLU A 57 -3.94 -4.94 -6.47
N ALA A 58 -2.94 -4.54 -7.26
CA ALA A 58 -3.18 -4.04 -8.62
C ALA A 58 -3.83 -5.09 -9.54
N ILE A 59 -3.40 -6.36 -9.44
CA ILE A 59 -3.98 -7.47 -10.23
C ILE A 59 -5.41 -7.77 -9.79
N THR A 60 -5.69 -7.74 -8.48
CA THR A 60 -7.03 -7.95 -7.92
C THR A 60 -8.01 -6.89 -8.43
N ASP A 61 -7.54 -5.65 -8.57
CA ASP A 61 -8.31 -4.55 -9.16
C ASP A 61 -8.39 -4.58 -10.70
N GLY A 62 -7.83 -5.62 -11.33
CA GLY A 62 -7.96 -5.89 -12.77
C GLY A 62 -6.88 -5.25 -13.65
N TYR A 63 -5.80 -4.72 -13.08
CA TYR A 63 -4.68 -4.18 -13.86
C TYR A 63 -3.75 -5.28 -14.37
N VAL A 64 -3.19 -5.05 -15.56
CA VAL A 64 -2.22 -5.93 -16.20
C VAL A 64 -0.80 -5.36 -16.07
N SER A 65 0.19 -6.20 -15.82
CA SER A 65 1.58 -5.76 -15.70
C SER A 65 2.09 -5.13 -17.01
N CYS A 66 2.82 -4.03 -16.92
CA CYS A 66 3.49 -3.44 -18.07
C CYS A 66 4.54 -4.39 -18.68
N GLY A 67 4.45 -4.68 -19.97
CA GLY A 67 5.46 -5.54 -20.65
C GLY A 67 6.87 -4.93 -20.78
N VAL A 68 7.03 -3.63 -20.50
CA VAL A 68 8.33 -2.94 -20.58
C VAL A 68 9.12 -3.06 -19.28
N CYS A 69 8.53 -2.65 -18.15
CA CYS A 69 9.19 -2.76 -16.85
C CYS A 69 8.92 -4.08 -16.12
N LYS A 70 7.96 -4.88 -16.60
CA LYS A 70 7.59 -6.22 -16.10
C LYS A 70 7.49 -6.30 -14.57
N PRO A 71 6.60 -5.47 -13.97
CA PRO A 71 6.34 -5.51 -12.54
C PRO A 71 5.56 -6.77 -12.11
#